data_AF-A0A8C2ULK6-F1
#
_entry.id   AF-A0A8C2ULK6-F1
#
_cell.length_a   1.000
_cell.length_b   1.000
_cell.length_c   1.000
_cell.angle_alpha   90.00
_cell.angle_beta   90.00
_cell.angle_gamma   90.00
#
_symmetry.space_group_name_H-M   'P 1'
#
loop_
_entity.id
_entity.type
_entity.pdbx_description
1 polymer ?
#
loop_
_entity_poly.entity_id
_entity_poly.type
_entity_poly.pdbx_seq_one_letter_code
_entity_poly.pdbx_strand_id
1 'polypeptide(L)'
;MVDIQTELAYQKPPTIFQNKKRVQLGETGKEKLPRYNNIGLGFKTPKEAINGTYTDKKCPFICNISIWRQILSGAVTKMNIDYLHYICKYNRFEKCHKNIYLHLSP
;
A
#
# COMPACT_ATOMS: atom_id res chain seq x y z
N MET A 1 -13.52 -12.93 1.46
CA MET A 1 -12.41 -12.53 0.57
C MET A 1 -13.01 -12.30 -0.80
N VAL A 2 -12.82 -11.12 -1.38
CA VAL A 2 -13.30 -10.80 -2.74
C VAL A 2 -12.49 -11.61 -3.76
N ASP A 3 -13.14 -12.08 -4.81
CA ASP A 3 -12.47 -12.80 -5.89
C ASP A 3 -11.42 -11.91 -6.56
N ILE A 4 -10.20 -12.45 -6.69
CA ILE A 4 -9.01 -11.73 -7.20
C ILE A 4 -9.21 -11.22 -8.63
N GLN A 5 -10.09 -11.86 -9.40
CA GLN A 5 -10.33 -11.55 -10.81
C GLN A 5 -11.70 -10.88 -10.97
N THR A 6 -11.82 -9.63 -10.52
CA THR A 6 -13.07 -8.85 -10.67
C THR A 6 -13.15 -8.13 -12.01
N GLU A 7 -12.00 -7.76 -12.59
CA GLU A 7 -11.95 -7.04 -13.86
C GLU A 7 -11.79 -7.95 -15.08
N LEU A 8 -12.05 -7.39 -16.27
CA LEU A 8 -11.94 -8.12 -17.54
C LEU A 8 -10.50 -8.53 -17.88
N ALA A 9 -9.53 -7.69 -17.52
CA ALA A 9 -8.12 -7.98 -17.74
C ALA A 9 -7.55 -8.86 -16.64
N TYR A 10 -6.76 -9.88 -17.01
CA TYR A 10 -6.13 -10.79 -16.04
C TYR A 10 -5.23 -10.05 -15.05
N GLN A 11 -5.53 -10.17 -13.76
CA GLN A 11 -4.80 -9.48 -12.71
C GLN A 11 -3.63 -10.35 -12.22
N LYS A 12 -2.41 -9.86 -12.42
CA LYS A 12 -1.19 -10.50 -11.91
C LYS A 12 -0.21 -9.45 -11.36
N PRO A 13 0.61 -9.81 -10.36
CA PRO A 13 1.71 -8.96 -9.94
C PRO A 13 2.66 -8.72 -11.12
N PRO A 14 3.06 -7.46 -11.41
CA PRO A 14 3.86 -7.14 -12.59
C PRO A 14 5.25 -7.79 -12.55
N THR A 15 5.82 -7.95 -11.36
CA THR A 15 7.17 -8.49 -11.15
C THR A 15 7.22 -10.01 -11.24
N ILE A 16 6.08 -10.71 -11.15
CA ILE A 16 6.04 -12.16 -10.99
C ILE A 16 5.56 -12.83 -12.27
N PHE A 17 6.47 -13.57 -12.89
CA PHE A 17 6.10 -14.49 -13.96
C PHE A 17 5.51 -15.78 -13.39
N GLN A 18 4.20 -15.98 -13.61
CA GLN A 18 3.47 -17.14 -13.08
C GLN A 18 3.69 -18.42 -13.89
N ASN A 19 3.96 -18.31 -15.19
CA ASN A 19 4.07 -19.45 -16.11
C ASN A 19 5.46 -20.10 -16.07
N LYS A 20 6.07 -20.22 -14.88
CA LYS A 20 7.36 -20.91 -14.72
C LYS A 20 7.14 -22.41 -14.84
N LYS A 21 7.63 -23.01 -15.93
CA LYS A 21 7.56 -24.47 -16.13
C LYS A 21 8.42 -25.17 -15.09
N ARG A 22 7.85 -26.13 -14.38
CA ARG A 22 8.59 -26.98 -13.43
C ARG A 22 9.45 -27.96 -14.23
N VAL A 23 10.75 -27.99 -13.97
CA VAL A 23 11.63 -29.03 -14.51
C VAL A 23 11.24 -30.34 -13.82
N GLN A 24 10.96 -31.39 -14.59
CA GLN A 24 10.41 -32.66 -14.10
C GLN A 24 11.36 -33.41 -13.15
N LEU A 25 12.65 -33.04 -13.14
CA LEU A 25 13.71 -33.69 -12.39
C LEU A 25 14.29 -32.71 -11.35
N GLY A 26 13.66 -32.62 -10.18
CA GLY A 26 14.18 -31.84 -9.08
C GLY A 26 13.08 -31.38 -8.12
N GLU A 27 13.23 -31.70 -6.84
CA GLU A 27 12.54 -31.02 -5.74
C GLU A 27 13.08 -29.59 -5.59
N THR A 28 13.02 -28.78 -6.65
CA THR A 28 13.27 -27.36 -6.49
C THR A 28 12.12 -26.81 -5.68
N GLY A 29 12.41 -26.49 -4.42
CA GLY A 29 11.47 -25.94 -3.46
C GLY A 29 10.63 -24.82 -4.09
N LYS A 30 9.42 -24.64 -3.57
CA LYS A 30 8.53 -23.53 -3.94
C LYS A 30 9.16 -22.22 -3.46
N GLU A 31 10.26 -21.79 -4.04
CA GLU A 31 10.78 -20.43 -3.89
C GLU A 31 9.77 -19.51 -4.54
N LYS A 32 8.75 -19.16 -3.77
CA LYS A 32 7.85 -18.07 -4.09
C LYS A 32 8.73 -16.83 -4.04
N LEU A 33 9.07 -16.31 -5.22
CA LEU A 33 9.65 -14.97 -5.32
C LEU A 33 8.83 -14.03 -4.42
N PRO A 34 9.48 -13.25 -3.55
CA PRO A 34 8.78 -12.42 -2.58
C PRO A 34 7.87 -11.46 -3.35
N ARG A 35 6.58 -11.49 -3.01
CA ARG A 35 5.53 -10.66 -3.64
C ARG A 35 5.45 -9.25 -3.10
N TYR A 36 6.28 -8.93 -2.11
CA TYR A 36 6.19 -7.72 -1.33
C TYR A 36 7.55 -7.01 -1.26
N ASN A 37 7.48 -5.69 -1.13
CA ASN A 37 8.59 -4.78 -1.02
C ASN A 37 8.64 -4.21 0.39
N ASN A 38 9.86 -3.99 0.89
CA ASN A 38 10.08 -3.22 2.10
C ASN A 38 10.12 -1.73 1.74
N ILE A 39 9.16 -0.96 2.24
CA ILE A 39 9.04 0.48 1.95
C ILE A 39 10.13 1.30 2.65
N GLY A 40 10.70 0.78 3.74
CA GLY A 40 11.65 1.49 4.58
C GLY A 40 10.97 2.43 5.58
N LEU A 41 11.69 3.46 6.05
CA LEU A 41 11.20 4.48 7.00
C LEU A 41 10.64 3.92 8.32
N GLY A 42 11.00 2.69 8.69
CA GLY A 42 10.52 2.02 9.91
C GLY A 42 9.13 1.37 9.79
N PHE A 43 8.49 1.41 8.61
CA PHE A 43 7.21 0.74 8.40
C PHE A 43 7.38 -0.79 8.32
N LYS A 44 6.58 -1.51 9.10
CA LYS A 44 6.51 -2.97 9.04
C LYS A 44 5.59 -3.41 7.92
N THR A 45 6.02 -4.40 7.13
CA THR A 45 5.18 -5.03 6.12
C THR A 45 4.03 -5.79 6.80
N PRO A 46 2.76 -5.51 6.47
CA PRO A 46 1.63 -6.19 7.09
C PRO A 46 1.60 -7.67 6.69
N LYS A 47 1.12 -8.53 7.60
CA LYS A 47 0.95 -9.98 7.35
C LYS A 47 0.03 -10.23 6.15
N GLU A 48 -0.96 -9.35 5.96
CA GLU A 48 -1.91 -9.37 4.85
C GLU A 48 -1.21 -9.16 3.51
N ALA A 49 -0.19 -8.30 3.40
CA ALA A 49 0.55 -8.14 2.15
C ALA A 49 1.49 -9.32 1.86
N ILE A 50 2.02 -9.97 2.92
CA ILE A 50 2.94 -11.11 2.78
C ILE A 50 2.19 -12.37 2.33
N ASN A 51 1.06 -12.66 2.97
CA ASN A 51 0.29 -13.89 2.75
C ASN A 51 -0.90 -13.68 1.81
N GLY A 52 -1.33 -12.44 1.59
CA GLY A 52 -2.49 -12.10 0.79
C GLY A 52 -2.28 -12.34 -0.69
N THR A 53 -3.41 -12.43 -1.38
CA THR A 53 -3.48 -12.77 -2.81
C THR A 53 -4.06 -11.63 -3.66
N TYR A 54 -4.36 -10.48 -3.06
CA TYR A 54 -4.89 -9.34 -3.80
C TYR A 54 -3.83 -8.75 -4.73
N THR A 55 -4.28 -8.21 -5.86
CA THR A 55 -3.43 -7.52 -6.82
C THR A 55 -3.87 -6.07 -6.90
N ASP A 56 -3.09 -5.17 -6.28
CA ASP A 56 -3.34 -3.74 -6.34
C ASP A 56 -2.09 -3.00 -6.78
N LYS A 57 -2.22 -2.22 -7.87
CA LYS A 57 -1.15 -1.40 -8.45
C LYS A 57 -0.78 -0.20 -7.58
N LYS A 58 -1.68 0.24 -6.69
CA LYS A 58 -1.50 1.41 -5.82
C LYS A 58 -0.98 1.07 -4.42
N CYS A 59 -0.92 -0.21 -4.06
CA CYS A 59 -0.39 -0.66 -2.78
C CYS A 59 1.13 -0.46 -2.71
N PRO A 60 1.65 0.24 -1.69
CA PRO A 60 3.09 0.46 -1.56
C PRO A 60 3.87 -0.79 -1.12
N PHE A 61 3.19 -1.81 -0.60
CA PHE A 61 3.82 -3.05 -0.15
C PHE A 61 3.94 -4.10 -1.25
N ILE A 62 3.02 -4.18 -2.20
CA ILE A 62 3.02 -5.23 -3.26
C ILE A 62 3.53 -4.69 -4.59
N CYS A 63 3.31 -3.40 -4.87
CA CYS A 63 3.70 -2.78 -6.12
C CYS A 63 4.93 -1.89 -6.01
N ASN A 64 5.38 -1.39 -7.16
CA ASN A 64 6.55 -0.54 -7.28
C ASN A 64 6.19 0.94 -7.01
N ILE A 65 5.79 1.25 -5.78
CA ILE A 65 5.51 2.61 -5.33
C ILE A 65 6.42 2.94 -4.15
N SER A 66 7.22 4.00 -4.30
CA SER A 66 8.09 4.51 -3.25
C SER A 66 7.42 5.66 -2.49
N ILE A 67 7.41 5.59 -1.16
CA ILE A 67 6.95 6.68 -0.30
C ILE A 67 8.10 7.64 -0.03
N TRP A 68 7.98 8.90 -0.44
CA TRP A 68 9.02 9.92 -0.26
C TRP A 68 8.46 11.23 0.30
N ARG A 69 9.38 12.03 0.87
CA ARG A 69 9.21 13.40 1.38
C ARG A 69 8.44 13.52 2.69
N GLN A 70 7.12 13.35 2.70
CA GLN A 70 6.29 13.72 3.84
C GLN A 70 5.39 12.57 4.28
N ILE A 71 5.35 12.34 5.60
CA ILE A 71 4.45 11.38 6.25
C ILE A 71 3.43 12.22 7.02
N LEU A 72 2.14 12.01 6.71
CA LEU A 72 1.03 12.69 7.37
C LEU A 72 0.24 11.67 8.20
N SER A 73 -0.31 12.12 9.32
CA SER A 73 -1.17 11.32 10.19
C SER A 73 -2.46 12.08 10.46
N GLY A 74 -3.58 11.38 10.45
CA GLY A 74 -4.91 11.94 10.63
C GLY A 74 -5.91 10.85 11.05
N ALA A 75 -7.08 11.27 11.50
CA ALA A 75 -8.14 10.35 11.90
C ALA A 75 -8.90 9.81 10.67
N VAL A 76 -9.39 8.57 10.75
CA VAL A 76 -10.09 7.89 9.64
C VAL A 76 -11.60 8.19 9.62
N THR A 77 -12.18 8.67 10.72
CA THR A 77 -13.64 8.92 10.87
C THR A 77 -14.17 9.95 9.88
N LYS A 78 -13.33 10.90 9.48
CA LYS A 78 -13.47 11.81 8.35
C LYS A 78 -12.06 11.89 7.79
N MET A 79 -11.79 11.56 6.53
CA MET A 79 -10.44 11.57 5.93
C MET A 79 -9.85 13.00 5.87
N ASN A 80 -9.64 13.57 7.05
CA ASN A 80 -9.44 14.97 7.31
C ASN A 80 -8.21 15.08 8.19
N ILE A 81 -7.33 16.00 7.82
CA ILE A 81 -6.19 16.39 8.64
C ILE A 81 -6.59 17.67 9.35
N ASP A 82 -6.70 17.57 10.67
CA ASP A 82 -6.88 18.72 11.54
C ASP A 82 -5.53 19.42 11.74
N TYR A 83 -5.49 20.75 11.60
CA TYR A 83 -4.30 21.56 11.85
C TYR A 83 -4.67 22.90 12.49
N LEU A 84 -3.70 23.50 13.18
CA LEU A 84 -3.85 24.80 13.81
C LEU A 84 -3.28 25.89 12.91
N HIS A 85 -4.09 26.87 12.55
CA HIS A 85 -3.66 28.05 11.80
C HIS A 85 -3.39 29.19 12.76
N TYR A 86 -2.16 29.71 12.76
CA TYR A 86 -1.78 30.83 13.62
C TYR A 86 -2.18 32.16 12.98
N ILE A 87 -2.96 32.97 13.72
CA ILE A 87 -3.40 34.30 13.28
C ILE A 87 -2.55 35.36 14.00
N CYS A 88 -1.57 35.92 13.28
CA CYS A 88 -0.62 36.90 13.83
C CYS A 88 -1.31 38.13 14.44
N LYS A 89 -2.40 38.61 13.83
CA LYS A 89 -3.14 39.81 14.28
C LYS A 89 -3.67 39.66 15.73
N TYR A 90 -4.09 38.45 16.11
CA TYR A 90 -4.70 38.20 17.41
C TYR A 90 -3.79 37.38 18.34
N ASN A 91 -2.60 37.00 17.89
CA ASN A 91 -1.67 36.11 18.62
C ASN A 91 -2.38 34.84 19.15
N ARG A 92 -3.21 34.23 18.30
CA ARG A 92 -4.07 33.07 18.64
C ARG A 92 -4.08 32.05 17.50
N PHE A 93 -4.46 30.82 17.82
CA PHE A 93 -4.63 29.74 16.85
C PHE A 93 -6.11 29.50 16.55
N GLU A 94 -6.42 29.20 15.29
CA GLU A 94 -7.72 28.72 14.84
C GLU A 94 -7.61 27.24 14.44
N LYS A 95 -8.60 26.44 14.82
CA LYS A 95 -8.67 25.03 14.40
C LYS A 95 -9.28 24.93 13.00
N CYS A 96 -8.51 24.40 12.05
CA CYS A 96 -8.94 24.16 10.68
C CYS A 96 -8.86 22.67 10.33
N HIS A 97 -9.53 22.28 9.24
CA HIS A 97 -9.45 20.94 8.68
C HIS A 97 -9.23 20.98 7.16
N LYS A 98 -8.54 19.99 6.62
CA LYS A 98 -8.46 19.74 5.17
C LYS A 98 -8.82 18.29 4.89
N ASN A 99 -9.75 18.08 3.96
CA ASN A 99 -10.13 16.74 3.50
C ASN A 99 -9.13 16.30 2.43
N ILE A 100 -8.56 15.10 2.57
CA ILE A 100 -7.63 14.52 1.62
C ILE A 100 -8.14 13.14 1.22
N TYR A 101 -8.24 12.90 -0.08
CA TYR A 101 -8.56 11.57 -0.60
C TYR A 101 -7.33 10.68 -0.53
N LEU A 102 -7.46 9.54 0.14
CA LEU A 102 -6.37 8.59 0.33
C LEU A 102 -6.77 7.22 -0.23
N HIS A 103 -5.77 6.49 -0.71
CA HIS A 103 -5.93 5.11 -1.14
C HIS A 103 -5.77 4.17 0.05
N LEU A 104 -6.77 3.30 0.28
CA LEU A 104 -6.69 2.24 1.27
C LEU A 104 -6.32 0.94 0.55
N SER A 105 -5.15 0.39 0.89
CA SER A 105 -4.74 -0.91 0.35
C SER A 105 -5.60 -2.02 1.00
N PRO A 106 -5.96 -3.07 0.24
CA PRO A 106 -6.72 -4.21 0.77
C PRO A 106 -5.98 -5.04 1.81
#